data_AF-A0A1S6K8N5-F1
#
_entry.id   AF-A0A1S6K8N5-F1
#
_cell.length_a   1.000
_cell.length_b   1.000
_cell.length_c   1.000
_cell.angle_alpha   90.00
_cell.angle_beta   90.00
_cell.angle_gamma   90.00
#
_symmetry.space_group_name_H-M   'P 1'
#
loop_
_entity.id
_entity.type
_entity.pdbx_description
1 polymer ?
#
loop_
_entity_poly.entity_id
_entity_poly.type
_entity_poly.pdbx_seq_one_letter_code
_entity_poly.pdbx_strand_id
1 'polypeptide(L)' 'PYTPGNQEGGGLLAEAEEPPFDGKKRVFMDWRDSHLKNNVELKERNRKIPTFLYAIPFSSTRIFFEKTSLVSRPGLG' A
#
# COMPACT_ATOMS: atom_id res chain seq x y z
N PRO A 1 6.16 -0.83 28.56
CA PRO A 1 4.84 -0.70 27.91
C PRO A 1 5.00 -0.49 26.40
N TYR A 2 4.67 -1.51 25.60
CA TYR A 2 4.68 -1.41 24.14
C TYR A 2 3.43 -0.64 23.71
N THR A 3 3.60 0.57 23.17
CA THR A 3 2.49 1.37 22.65
C THR A 3 2.38 1.06 21.14
N PRO A 4 1.35 0.33 20.68
CA PRO A 4 1.21 0.04 19.26
C PRO A 4 0.97 1.33 18.47
N GLY A 5 1.62 1.48 17.32
CA GLY A 5 1.31 2.55 16.37
C GLY A 5 -0.10 2.39 15.79
N ASN A 6 -0.75 3.49 15.43
CA ASN A 6 -2.04 3.44 14.74
C ASN A 6 -1.79 3.09 13.26
N GLN A 7 -2.53 2.12 12.74
CA GLN A 7 -2.52 1.76 11.32
C GLN A 7 -3.82 2.29 10.71
N GLU A 8 -3.70 3.14 9.69
CA GLU A 8 -4.84 3.56 8.88
C GLU A 8 -4.74 2.86 7.53
N GLY A 9 -5.79 2.10 7.20
CA GLY A 9 -5.88 1.29 5.99
C GLY A 9 -7.11 1.67 5.16
N GLY A 10 -6.92 1.84 3.86
CA GLY A 10 -8.01 2.08 2.89
C GLY A 10 -7.93 1.05 1.77
N GLY A 11 -9.06 0.38 1.50
CA GLY A 11 -9.17 -0.67 0.49
C GLY A 11 -9.96 -0.24 -0.75
N LEU A 12 -9.60 -0.76 -1.92
CA LEU A 12 -10.36 -0.64 -3.17
C LEU A 12 -10.42 -2.01 -3.86
N LEU A 13 -11.59 -2.36 -4.41
CA LEU A 13 -11.72 -3.51 -5.31
C LEU A 13 -11.53 -3.04 -6.76
N ALA A 14 -10.67 -3.72 -7.50
CA ALA A 14 -10.43 -3.46 -8.92
C ALA A 14 -10.72 -4.72 -9.75
N GLU A 15 -11.29 -4.52 -10.92
CA GLU A 15 -11.45 -5.54 -11.95
C GLU A 15 -10.37 -5.34 -13.02
N ALA A 16 -9.63 -6.40 -13.34
CA ALA A 16 -8.60 -6.43 -14.38
C ALA A 16 -8.81 -7.66 -15.26
N GLU A 17 -8.86 -7.45 -16.58
CA GLU A 17 -9.04 -8.54 -17.55
C GLU A 17 -7.82 -9.47 -17.58
N GLU A 18 -6.62 -8.89 -17.49
CA GLU A 18 -5.35 -9.60 -17.34
C GLU A 18 -4.54 -8.99 -16.19
N PRO A 19 -4.53 -9.61 -14.99
CA PRO A 19 -3.76 -9.11 -13.87
C PRO A 19 -2.25 -9.26 -14.11
N PRO A 20 -1.42 -8.27 -13.74
CA PRO A 20 0.03 -8.29 -14.00
C PRO A 20 0.81 -9.27 -13.10
N PHE A 21 0.12 -10.09 -12.29
CA PHE A 21 0.70 -11.08 -11.40
C PHE A 21 -0.18 -12.32 -11.31
N ASP A 22 0.42 -13.45 -10.94
CA ASP A 22 -0.27 -14.71 -10.72
C ASP A 22 -1.38 -14.53 -9.67
N GLY A 23 -2.64 -14.60 -10.12
CA GLY A 23 -3.85 -14.42 -9.31
C GLY A 23 -4.04 -15.46 -8.21
N LYS A 24 -3.11 -16.39 -8.01
CA LYS A 24 -3.08 -17.31 -6.85
C LYS A 24 -2.16 -16.83 -5.73
N LYS A 25 -1.39 -15.76 -5.93
CA LYS A 25 -0.40 -15.27 -4.97
C LYS A 25 -0.85 -13.94 -4.39
N ARG A 26 -0.75 -13.82 -3.06
CA ARG A 26 -0.84 -12.53 -2.38
C ARG A 26 0.49 -11.82 -2.57
N VAL A 27 0.44 -10.59 -3.08
CA VAL A 27 1.65 -9.82 -3.35
C VAL A 27 1.76 -8.66 -2.36
N PHE A 28 2.90 -8.60 -1.69
CA PHE A 28 3.32 -7.47 -0.88
C PHE A 28 4.31 -6.67 -1.70
N MET A 29 3.93 -5.46 -2.12
CA MET A 29 4.75 -4.63 -3.01
C MET A 29 4.99 -3.25 -2.42
N ASP A 30 6.25 -2.80 -2.51
CA ASP A 30 6.60 -1.40 -2.36
C ASP A 30 6.37 -0.67 -3.69
N TRP A 31 5.13 -0.21 -3.90
CA TRP A 31 4.74 0.51 -5.12
C TRP A 31 4.67 2.04 -4.92
N ARG A 32 5.37 2.58 -3.92
CA ARG A 32 5.24 3.99 -3.51
C ARG A 32 5.60 4.98 -4.62
N ASP A 33 6.72 4.76 -5.31
CA ASP A 33 7.33 5.83 -6.12
C ASP A 33 7.46 5.52 -7.62
N SER A 34 7.40 4.25 -8.03
CA SER A 34 7.70 3.86 -9.42
C SER A 34 6.69 4.41 -10.44
N HIS A 35 5.45 4.65 -10.02
CA HIS A 35 4.39 5.24 -10.87
C HIS A 35 4.40 6.78 -10.87
N LEU A 36 5.16 7.43 -9.98
CA LEU A 36 5.12 8.88 -9.79
C LEU A 36 6.00 9.69 -10.76
N LYS A 37 6.67 9.02 -11.72
CA LYS A 37 7.54 9.65 -12.74
C LYS A 37 8.48 10.72 -12.13
N ASN A 38 8.30 11.99 -12.49
CA ASN A 38 9.14 13.11 -12.02
C ASN A 38 8.48 13.95 -10.91
N ASN A 39 7.42 13.45 -10.26
CA ASN A 39 6.76 14.18 -9.18
C ASN A 39 7.57 14.05 -7.87
N VAL A 40 8.58 14.92 -7.74
CA VAL A 40 9.53 14.92 -6.63
C VAL A 40 8.84 15.19 -5.29
N GLU A 41 7.85 16.08 -5.25
CA GLU A 41 7.15 16.43 -4.01
C GLU A 41 6.38 15.23 -3.43
N LEU A 42 5.69 14.46 -4.29
CA LEU A 42 4.98 13.26 -3.86
C LEU A 42 5.94 12.16 -3.39
N LYS A 43 7.08 11.98 -4.06
CA LYS A 43 8.11 11.02 -3.64
C LYS A 43 8.69 11.39 -2.28
N GLU A 44 9.00 12.66 -2.04
CA GLU A 44 9.49 13.12 -0.74
C GLU A 44 8.45 12.97 0.37
N ARG A 45 7.16 13.12 0.07
CA ARG A 45 6.09 12.79 1.04
C ARG A 45 6.01 11.30 1.34
N ASN A 46 6.08 10.44 0.32
CA ASN A 46 6.06 8.98 0.49
C ASN A 46 7.25 8.44 1.30
N ARG A 47 8.41 9.11 1.23
CA ARG A 47 9.58 8.77 2.05
C ARG A 47 9.38 9.02 3.54
N LYS A 48 8.53 9.99 3.91
CA LYS A 48 8.30 10.37 5.31
C LYS A 48 7.37 9.41 6.05
N ILE A 49 6.48 8.71 5.33
CA ILE A 49 5.47 7.84 5.94
C ILE A 49 5.58 6.44 5.35
N PRO A 50 6.03 5.44 6.14
CA PRO A 50 6.09 4.06 5.67
C PRO A 50 4.70 3.57 5.31
N THR A 51 4.49 3.35 4.02
CA THR A 51 3.22 2.92 3.45
C THR A 51 3.44 1.64 2.66
N PHE A 52 2.55 0.67 2.83
CA PHE A 52 2.60 -0.61 2.14
C PHE A 52 1.29 -0.84 1.37
N LEU A 53 1.36 -1.61 0.28
CA LEU A 53 0.20 -2.00 -0.52
C LEU A 53 0.11 -3.53 -0.56
N TYR A 54 -1.04 -4.05 -0.18
CA TYR A 54 -1.40 -5.47 -0.34
C TYR A 54 -2.30 -5.62 -1.56
N ALA A 55 -1.96 -6.60 -2.42
CA ALA A 55 -2.84 -7.05 -3.49
C ALA A 55 -3.32 -8.48 -3.19
N ILE A 56 -4.62 -8.62 -2.98
CA ILE A 56 -5.28 -9.88 -2.64
C ILE A 56 -6.22 -10.26 -3.78
N PRO A 57 -5.89 -11.27 -4.60
CA PRO A 57 -6.78 -11.73 -5.64
C PRO A 57 -8.00 -12.46 -5.03
N PHE A 58 -9.19 -12.08 -5.48
CA PHE A 58 -10.46 -12.74 -5.16
C PHE A 58 -10.88 -13.72 -6.26
N SER A 59 -10.57 -13.40 -7.51
CA SER A 59 -10.79 -14.25 -8.69
C SER A 59 -9.70 -13.99 -9.73
N SER A 60 -9.76 -14.66 -10.89
CA SER A 60 -8.86 -14.42 -12.02
C SER A 60 -8.90 -12.98 -12.54
N THR A 61 -9.98 -12.24 -12.26
CA THR A 61 -10.19 -10.87 -12.76
C THR A 61 -10.45 -9.85 -11.65
N ARG A 62 -10.53 -10.26 -10.38
CA ARG A 62 -10.82 -9.35 -9.25
C ARG A 62 -9.66 -9.33 -8.27
N ILE A 63 -9.13 -8.14 -8.01
CA ILE A 63 -8.06 -7.91 -7.04
C ILE A 63 -8.51 -6.84 -6.07
N PHE A 64 -8.40 -7.13 -4.78
CA PHE A 64 -8.51 -6.14 -3.73
C PHE A 64 -7.14 -5.55 -3.41
N PHE A 65 -7.09 -4.23 -3.38
CA PHE A 65 -5.91 -3.46 -3.05
C PHE A 65 -6.13 -2.77 -1.71
N GLU A 66 -5.26 -3.02 -0.74
CA GLU A 66 -5.28 -2.33 0.55
C GLU A 66 -3.99 -1.56 0.75
N LYS A 67 -4.11 -0.23 0.90
CA LYS A 67 -3.00 0.63 1.28
C LYS A 67 -3.03 0.79 2.79
N THR A 68 -1.94 0.41 3.46
CA THR A 68 -1.77 0.60 4.92
C THR A 68 -0.64 1.58 5.18
N SER A 69 -0.93 2.64 5.93
CA SER A 69 0.07 3.60 6.39
C SER A 69 0.36 3.37 7.86
N LEU A 70 1.64 3.17 8.21
CA LEU A 70 2.07 3.12 9.60
C LEU A 70 2.25 4.55 10.10
N VAL A 71 1.34 5.02 10.95
CA VAL A 71 1.49 6.29 11.64
C VAL A 71 2.03 6.01 13.03
N SER A 72 3.34 6.19 13.23
CA SER A 72 3.87 6.32 14.59
C SER A 72 3.43 7.69 15.13
N ARG A 73 2.76 7.73 16.28
CA ARG A 73 2.61 9.00 17.01
C ARG A 73 4.01 9.56 17.25
N PRO A 74 4.30 10.85 16.98
CA PRO A 74 5.50 11.47 17.52
C PRO A 74 5.47 11.22 19.04
N GLY A 75 6.57 10.73 19.60
CA GLY A 75 6.66 10.48 21.03
C GLY A 75 6.21 11.74 21.75
N LEU A 76 5.22 11.63 22.65
CA LEU A 76 4.93 12.70 23.58
C LEU A 76 6.23 12.98 24.33
N GLY A 77 6.88 14.10 24.02
CA GLY A 77 7.93 14.69 24.84
C GLY A 77 7.35 15.22 26.13
#